data_AF-A0A1H3M378-F1
#
_entry.id   AF-A0A1H3M378-F1
#
_cell.length_a   1.000
_cell.length_b   1.000
_cell.length_c   1.000
_cell.angle_alpha   90.00
_cell.angle_beta   90.00
_cell.angle_gamma   90.00
#
_symmetry.space_group_name_H-M   'P 1'
#
loop_
_entity.id
_entity.type
_entity.pdbx_description
1 polymer ?
#
loop_
_entity_poly.entity_id
_entity_poly.type
_entity_poly.pdbx_seq_one_letter_code
_entity_poly.pdbx_strand_id
1 'polypeptide(L)'
;MNENQSAPPDSGTWHGVQIYYAAEKDDLILDCLRPLFARMPAAAERMFFVRHWLRGPHLRLCFRAPEPVFREVIRPEVESAANRYLAEHPSTARIDERELLATHREVARQERESGPLAPFHPDNSIQHAPHDRRIHVLGGEAAAALLEAFYHETNELVFEMLDQVRAGRSRVGLAADLMIATAHAMWPGIDRGFISYRSHAEGFIVRAPDPAARREFCVQQYRSQAAVLRERLVGVLDCVAGGGTDVPFVAEWVRLLGRFRSTAEPLIGSGELSFAGAVAPDAAQSWDPGMLEHSTFHRLLQGDGGRMADLQRDPGFLGFRFALNYLYLHLNRIGLLPVERFLLCHLIADAVEEHYGISANDFVAS
;
A
#
# COMPACT_ATOMS: atom_id res chain seq x y z
N MET A 1 -48.61 -10.27 7.94
CA MET A 1 -48.53 -9.94 6.50
C MET A 1 -47.64 -8.72 6.40
N ASN A 2 -46.50 -8.92 5.74
CA ASN A 2 -45.32 -8.08 5.55
C ASN A 2 -45.50 -6.56 5.68
N GLU A 3 -44.87 -5.99 6.71
CA GLU A 3 -44.46 -4.59 6.67
C GLU A 3 -43.26 -4.46 5.72
N ASN A 4 -43.53 -3.77 4.62
CA ASN A 4 -42.58 -3.38 3.61
C ASN A 4 -41.58 -2.39 4.25
N GLN A 5 -40.43 -2.88 4.73
CA GLN A 5 -39.28 -2.03 5.00
C GLN A 5 -38.78 -1.50 3.67
N SER A 6 -39.24 -0.30 3.31
CA SER A 6 -38.64 0.49 2.24
C SER A 6 -37.14 0.60 2.50
N ALA A 7 -36.35 0.06 1.56
CA ALA A 7 -34.91 0.26 1.52
C ALA A 7 -34.61 1.77 1.66
N PRO A 8 -33.55 2.16 2.39
CA PRO A 8 -33.15 3.57 2.47
C PRO A 8 -32.96 4.13 1.05
N PRO A 9 -33.23 5.44 0.84
CA PRO A 9 -33.13 6.07 -0.48
C PRO A 9 -31.74 5.78 -1.08
N ASP A 10 -31.74 5.20 -2.28
CA ASP A 10 -30.60 4.72 -3.10
C ASP A 10 -29.21 5.10 -2.54
N SER A 11 -28.62 4.20 -1.76
CA SER A 11 -27.22 4.33 -1.35
C SER A 11 -26.34 4.32 -2.60
N GLY A 12 -25.48 5.33 -2.79
CA GLY A 12 -24.71 5.49 -4.02
C GLY A 12 -23.93 4.23 -4.41
N THR A 13 -23.88 3.94 -5.71
CA THR A 13 -23.05 2.87 -6.29
C THR A 13 -21.64 3.36 -6.55
N TRP A 14 -20.69 2.43 -6.67
CA TRP A 14 -19.32 2.77 -7.03
C TRP A 14 -19.14 2.86 -8.55
N HIS A 15 -18.63 4.00 -8.99
CA HIS A 15 -18.27 4.30 -10.38
C HIS A 15 -16.77 4.55 -10.49
N GLY A 16 -16.21 4.36 -11.68
CA GLY A 16 -14.79 4.57 -11.91
C GLY A 16 -14.46 5.27 -13.23
N VAL A 17 -13.43 6.10 -13.17
CA VAL A 17 -12.79 6.76 -14.31
C VAL A 17 -11.30 6.44 -14.26
N GLN A 18 -10.70 6.09 -15.39
CA GLN A 18 -9.29 5.75 -15.50
C GLN A 18 -8.60 6.79 -16.38
N ILE A 19 -7.51 7.38 -15.90
CA ILE A 19 -6.68 8.32 -16.66
C ILE A 19 -5.36 7.63 -16.99
N TYR A 20 -5.20 7.19 -18.23
CA TYR A 20 -3.97 6.58 -18.74
C TYR A 20 -2.93 7.65 -18.98
N TYR A 21 -1.80 7.51 -18.27
CA TYR A 21 -0.72 8.48 -18.24
C TYR A 21 0.59 7.74 -17.95
N ALA A 22 1.42 7.53 -18.96
CA ALA A 22 2.62 6.71 -18.84
C ALA A 22 3.71 7.34 -17.96
N ALA A 23 3.84 8.66 -17.99
CA ALA A 23 4.80 9.41 -17.18
C ALA A 23 4.50 9.36 -15.66
N GLU A 24 5.39 9.96 -14.87
CA GLU A 24 5.20 10.16 -13.44
C GLU A 24 3.92 10.96 -13.16
N LYS A 25 3.17 10.55 -12.14
CA LYS A 25 1.77 10.98 -11.95
C LYS A 25 1.61 12.03 -10.86
N ASP A 26 2.69 12.42 -10.18
CA ASP A 26 2.61 13.33 -9.03
C ASP A 26 1.98 14.67 -9.44
N ASP A 27 2.38 15.23 -10.58
CA ASP A 27 1.81 16.50 -11.06
C ASP A 27 0.36 16.36 -11.53
N LEU A 28 0.02 15.23 -12.18
CA LEU A 28 -1.37 14.92 -12.52
C LEU A 28 -2.24 14.81 -11.24
N ILE A 29 -1.71 14.21 -10.18
CA ILE A 29 -2.40 14.08 -8.91
C ILE A 29 -2.61 15.47 -8.26
N LEU A 30 -1.58 16.29 -8.22
CA LEU A 30 -1.60 17.56 -7.48
C LEU A 30 -2.26 18.72 -8.21
N ASP A 31 -2.14 18.78 -9.54
CA ASP A 31 -2.58 19.92 -10.35
C ASP A 31 -3.91 19.64 -11.06
N CYS A 32 -4.26 18.36 -11.26
CA CYS A 32 -5.58 17.97 -11.77
C CYS A 32 -6.47 17.37 -10.67
N LEU A 33 -6.04 16.30 -9.98
CA LEU A 33 -6.94 15.56 -9.09
C LEU A 33 -7.29 16.30 -7.80
N ARG A 34 -6.31 16.94 -7.15
CA ARG A 34 -6.58 17.69 -5.90
C ARG A 34 -7.62 18.81 -6.09
N PRO A 35 -7.48 19.73 -7.07
CA PRO A 35 -8.50 20.76 -7.30
C PRO A 35 -9.86 20.19 -7.69
N LEU A 36 -9.87 19.05 -8.39
CA LEU A 36 -11.09 18.33 -8.75
C LEU A 36 -11.79 17.77 -7.51
N PHE A 37 -11.04 17.09 -6.63
CA PHE A 37 -11.56 16.48 -5.40
C PHE A 37 -12.07 17.53 -4.41
N ALA A 38 -11.44 18.71 -4.34
CA ALA A 38 -11.88 19.80 -3.48
C ALA A 38 -13.28 20.36 -3.85
N ARG A 39 -13.72 20.25 -5.11
CA ARG A 39 -15.03 20.74 -5.58
C ARG A 39 -16.13 19.68 -5.56
N MET A 40 -15.76 18.40 -5.44
CA MET A 40 -16.67 17.27 -5.59
C MET A 40 -17.41 16.76 -4.32
N PRO A 41 -17.12 17.18 -3.06
CA PRO A 41 -17.76 16.56 -1.88
C PRO A 41 -19.29 16.66 -1.84
N ALA A 42 -19.87 17.69 -2.49
CA ALA A 42 -21.32 17.83 -2.59
C ALA A 42 -21.97 16.80 -3.53
N ALA A 43 -21.20 16.20 -4.45
CA ALA A 43 -21.71 15.31 -5.49
C ALA A 43 -21.41 13.83 -5.23
N ALA A 44 -20.41 13.49 -4.40
CA ALA A 44 -20.02 12.11 -4.11
C ALA A 44 -19.93 11.86 -2.60
N GLU A 45 -20.52 10.74 -2.15
CA GLU A 45 -20.46 10.29 -0.75
C GLU A 45 -19.01 9.95 -0.35
N ARG A 46 -18.28 9.30 -1.25
CA ARG A 46 -16.86 8.98 -1.10
C ARG A 46 -16.17 9.08 -2.44
N MET A 47 -14.90 9.44 -2.41
CA MET A 47 -14.04 9.44 -3.59
C MET A 47 -12.59 9.17 -3.23
N PHE A 48 -11.86 8.49 -4.08
CA PHE A 48 -10.43 8.29 -3.91
C PHE A 48 -9.76 7.98 -5.24
N PHE A 49 -8.43 7.89 -5.23
CA PHE A 49 -7.66 7.43 -6.37
C PHE A 49 -6.59 6.42 -5.96
N VAL A 50 -6.21 5.56 -6.90
CA VAL A 50 -5.07 4.65 -6.78
C VAL A 50 -4.24 4.67 -8.07
N ARG A 51 -2.93 4.41 -7.95
CA ARG A 51 -2.07 4.13 -9.10
C ARG A 51 -2.32 2.68 -9.54
N HIS A 52 -2.37 2.43 -10.83
CA HIS A 52 -2.62 1.08 -11.33
C HIS A 52 -1.87 0.80 -12.64
N TRP A 53 -1.66 -0.49 -12.92
CA TRP A 53 -0.81 -0.99 -14.01
C TRP A 53 -1.59 -1.69 -15.12
N LEU A 54 -2.73 -2.32 -14.81
CA LEU A 54 -3.51 -3.13 -15.75
C LEU A 54 -3.75 -2.40 -17.08
N ARG A 55 -3.31 -3.01 -18.19
CA ARG A 55 -3.39 -2.49 -19.57
C ARG A 55 -2.70 -1.13 -19.80
N GLY A 56 -1.76 -0.76 -18.93
CA GLY A 56 -0.94 0.46 -19.03
C GLY A 56 -0.94 1.25 -17.72
N PRO A 57 0.12 2.06 -17.45
CA PRO A 57 0.17 2.90 -16.25
C PRO A 57 -0.93 3.95 -16.26
N HIS A 58 -1.76 3.97 -15.21
CA HIS A 58 -2.89 4.90 -15.10
C HIS A 58 -3.22 5.24 -13.65
N LEU A 59 -4.07 6.24 -13.47
CA LEU A 59 -4.79 6.48 -12.22
C LEU A 59 -6.20 5.91 -12.34
N ARG A 60 -6.67 5.19 -11.32
CA ARG A 60 -8.09 4.83 -11.15
C ARG A 60 -8.71 5.79 -10.15
N LEU A 61 -9.69 6.56 -10.58
CA LEU A 61 -10.52 7.42 -9.75
C LEU A 61 -11.80 6.66 -9.46
N CYS A 62 -12.19 6.59 -8.18
CA CYS A 62 -13.38 5.88 -7.74
C CYS A 62 -14.31 6.86 -7.03
N PHE A 63 -15.60 6.80 -7.35
CA PHE A 63 -16.63 7.69 -6.80
C PHE A 63 -17.84 6.87 -6.34
N ARG A 64 -18.32 7.13 -5.13
CA ARG A 64 -19.57 6.56 -4.60
C ARG A 64 -20.67 7.61 -4.72
N ALA A 65 -21.60 7.42 -5.64
CA ALA A 65 -22.68 8.36 -5.93
C ALA A 65 -23.87 7.65 -6.58
N PRO A 66 -25.07 8.24 -6.60
CA PRO A 66 -26.15 7.75 -7.47
C PRO A 66 -25.75 7.87 -8.95
N GLU A 67 -26.11 6.87 -9.77
CA GLU A 67 -25.79 6.84 -11.21
C GLU A 67 -26.15 8.14 -11.97
N PRO A 68 -27.33 8.77 -11.76
CA PRO A 68 -27.64 10.05 -12.41
C PRO A 68 -26.65 11.16 -12.06
N VAL A 69 -26.24 11.26 -10.79
CA VAL A 69 -25.26 12.26 -10.32
C VAL A 69 -23.89 11.97 -10.92
N PHE A 70 -23.49 10.70 -10.99
CA PHE A 70 -22.24 10.33 -11.63
C PHE A 70 -22.22 10.72 -13.10
N ARG A 71 -23.27 10.33 -13.85
CA ARG A 71 -23.36 10.56 -15.30
C ARG A 71 -23.44 12.04 -15.66
N GLU A 72 -24.21 12.83 -14.93
CA GLU A 72 -24.56 14.21 -15.30
C GLU A 72 -23.64 15.25 -14.68
N VAL A 73 -23.00 14.94 -13.54
CA VAL A 73 -22.16 15.90 -12.80
C VAL A 73 -20.72 15.42 -12.72
N ILE A 74 -20.46 14.27 -12.09
CA ILE A 74 -19.09 13.84 -11.76
C ILE A 74 -18.29 13.54 -13.03
N ARG A 75 -18.83 12.70 -13.92
CA ARG A 75 -18.12 12.25 -15.12
C ARG A 75 -17.74 13.43 -16.04
N PRO A 76 -18.64 14.36 -16.40
CA PRO A 76 -18.27 15.52 -17.22
C PRO A 76 -17.19 16.40 -16.57
N GLU A 77 -17.26 16.64 -15.26
CA GLU A 77 -16.26 17.43 -14.53
C GLU A 77 -14.87 16.74 -14.54
N VAL A 78 -14.84 15.42 -14.29
CA VAL A 78 -13.60 14.63 -14.34
C VAL A 78 -13.02 14.65 -15.75
N GLU A 79 -13.83 14.41 -16.78
CA GLU A 79 -13.38 14.43 -18.18
C GLU A 79 -12.86 15.80 -18.60
N SER A 80 -13.55 16.88 -18.22
CA SER A 80 -13.12 18.25 -18.51
C SER A 80 -11.77 18.57 -17.87
N ALA A 81 -11.60 18.25 -16.58
CA ALA A 81 -10.35 18.48 -15.86
C ALA A 81 -9.20 17.64 -16.42
N ALA A 82 -9.43 16.34 -16.64
CA ALA A 82 -8.42 15.43 -17.16
C ALA A 82 -8.02 15.78 -18.60
N ASN A 83 -8.96 16.04 -19.50
CA ASN A 83 -8.64 16.42 -20.88
C ASN A 83 -7.85 17.74 -20.96
N ARG A 84 -8.16 18.72 -20.10
CA ARG A 84 -7.39 19.96 -20.01
C ARG A 84 -5.95 19.66 -19.61
N TYR A 85 -5.76 18.94 -18.50
CA TYR A 85 -4.42 18.60 -18.01
C TYR A 85 -3.63 17.80 -19.06
N LEU A 86 -4.24 16.79 -19.69
CA LEU A 86 -3.58 15.95 -20.70
C LEU A 86 -3.19 16.74 -21.96
N ALA A 87 -3.97 17.76 -22.34
CA ALA A 87 -3.63 18.63 -23.47
C ALA A 87 -2.46 19.59 -23.14
N GLU A 88 -2.42 20.10 -21.90
CA GLU A 88 -1.38 21.03 -21.44
C GLU A 88 -0.07 20.31 -21.06
N HIS A 89 -0.18 19.09 -20.54
CA HIS A 89 0.92 18.29 -19.99
C HIS A 89 0.87 16.83 -20.48
N PRO A 90 0.90 16.57 -21.80
CA PRO A 90 0.83 15.20 -22.30
C PRO A 90 2.04 14.39 -21.83
N SER A 91 1.79 13.17 -21.39
CA SER A 91 2.83 12.16 -21.22
C SER A 91 3.50 11.91 -22.57
N THR A 92 4.83 11.99 -22.55
CA THR A 92 5.71 11.67 -23.68
C THR A 92 6.55 10.41 -23.40
N ALA A 93 6.28 9.73 -22.29
CA ALA A 93 7.00 8.53 -21.89
C ALA A 93 6.78 7.42 -22.92
N ARG A 94 7.86 6.75 -23.28
CA ARG A 94 7.82 5.60 -24.19
C ARG A 94 7.81 4.32 -23.38
N ILE A 95 6.76 3.52 -23.57
CA ILE A 95 6.62 2.21 -22.95
C ILE A 95 6.91 1.13 -23.99
N ASP A 96 7.75 0.17 -23.66
CA ASP A 96 7.79 -1.11 -24.37
C ASP A 96 6.66 -2.00 -23.85
N GLU A 97 5.55 -2.06 -24.60
CA GLU A 97 4.39 -2.86 -24.21
C GLU A 97 4.70 -4.36 -24.08
N ARG A 98 5.69 -4.89 -24.81
CA ARG A 98 6.04 -6.31 -24.75
C ARG A 98 6.74 -6.65 -23.45
N GLU A 99 7.72 -5.84 -23.07
CA GLU A 99 8.43 -5.97 -21.79
C GLU A 99 7.46 -5.77 -20.62
N LEU A 100 6.62 -4.73 -20.70
CA LEU A 100 5.67 -4.43 -19.65
C LEU A 100 4.59 -5.52 -19.51
N LEU A 101 4.14 -6.11 -20.62
CA LEU A 101 3.19 -7.23 -20.59
C LEU A 101 3.76 -8.48 -19.91
N ALA A 102 5.07 -8.75 -20.04
CA ALA A 102 5.71 -9.86 -19.33
C ALA A 102 5.63 -9.65 -17.81
N THR A 103 5.94 -8.43 -17.34
CA THR A 103 5.80 -8.04 -15.94
C THR A 103 4.34 -8.10 -15.49
N HIS A 104 3.40 -7.58 -16.28
CA HIS A 104 1.96 -7.60 -15.97
C HIS A 104 1.40 -9.00 -15.76
N ARG A 105 1.89 -10.02 -16.49
CA ARG A 105 1.43 -11.41 -16.29
C ARG A 105 1.78 -11.93 -14.91
N GLU A 106 2.99 -11.64 -14.43
CA GLU A 106 3.43 -12.09 -13.12
C GLU A 106 2.71 -11.30 -12.00
N VAL A 107 2.57 -9.98 -12.15
CA VAL A 107 1.81 -9.16 -11.21
C VAL A 107 0.34 -9.59 -11.18
N ALA A 108 -0.29 -9.88 -12.31
CA ALA A 108 -1.67 -10.37 -12.39
C ALA A 108 -1.87 -11.65 -11.58
N ARG A 109 -0.92 -12.59 -11.71
CA ARG A 109 -0.93 -13.85 -10.95
C ARG A 109 -0.80 -13.59 -9.45
N GLN A 110 0.11 -12.72 -9.03
CA GLN A 110 0.34 -12.39 -7.62
C GLN A 110 -0.84 -11.64 -6.99
N GLU A 111 -1.43 -10.71 -7.73
CA GLU A 111 -2.53 -9.87 -7.26
C GLU A 111 -3.91 -10.52 -7.44
N ARG A 112 -4.00 -11.65 -8.17
CA ARG A 112 -5.25 -12.29 -8.64
C ARG A 112 -6.12 -11.39 -9.48
N GLU A 113 -5.48 -10.76 -10.45
CA GLU A 113 -6.16 -10.03 -11.52
C GLU A 113 -6.53 -11.00 -12.65
N SER A 114 -7.83 -11.11 -12.95
CA SER A 114 -8.38 -12.02 -13.97
C SER A 114 -8.78 -11.30 -15.25
N GLY A 115 -8.75 -9.96 -15.27
CA GLY A 115 -9.08 -9.15 -16.44
C GLY A 115 -8.08 -9.26 -17.60
N PRO A 116 -8.46 -8.79 -18.80
CA PRO A 116 -7.56 -8.77 -19.94
C PRO A 116 -6.35 -7.86 -19.67
N LEU A 117 -5.15 -8.36 -19.94
CA LEU A 117 -3.90 -7.61 -19.76
C LEU A 117 -3.53 -6.76 -21.01
N ALA A 118 -4.17 -7.05 -22.14
CA ALA A 118 -3.96 -6.43 -23.45
C ALA A 118 -5.29 -6.38 -24.24
N PRO A 119 -5.43 -5.51 -25.28
CA PRO A 119 -4.47 -4.51 -25.71
C PRO A 119 -4.30 -3.40 -24.66
N PHE A 120 -3.14 -2.76 -24.64
CA PHE A 120 -2.92 -1.59 -23.81
C PHE A 120 -3.88 -0.47 -24.25
N HIS A 121 -4.30 0.36 -23.30
CA HIS A 121 -5.03 1.58 -23.65
C HIS A 121 -4.06 2.65 -24.13
N PRO A 122 -4.48 3.54 -25.05
CA PRO A 122 -3.64 4.65 -25.48
C PRO A 122 -3.20 5.51 -24.30
N ASP A 123 -1.95 5.97 -24.33
CA ASP A 123 -1.48 7.00 -23.41
C ASP A 123 -2.26 8.30 -23.62
N ASN A 124 -2.30 9.16 -22.59
CA ASN A 124 -3.06 10.41 -22.59
C ASN A 124 -4.55 10.21 -22.94
N SER A 125 -5.17 9.17 -22.36
CA SER A 125 -6.57 8.84 -22.62
C SER A 125 -7.38 8.57 -21.37
N ILE A 126 -8.71 8.69 -21.50
CA ILE A 126 -9.66 8.43 -20.42
C ILE A 126 -10.47 7.17 -20.77
N GLN A 127 -10.65 6.29 -19.79
CA GLN A 127 -11.51 5.11 -19.92
C GLN A 127 -12.48 5.04 -18.74
N HIS A 128 -13.59 4.34 -18.93
CA HIS A 128 -14.60 4.14 -17.89
C HIS A 128 -14.69 2.67 -17.54
N ALA A 129 -14.65 2.38 -16.25
CA ALA A 129 -14.88 1.05 -15.72
C ALA A 129 -15.41 1.17 -14.29
N PRO A 130 -16.30 0.26 -13.85
CA PRO A 130 -16.73 0.24 -12.46
C PRO A 130 -15.54 -0.01 -11.53
N HIS A 131 -15.65 0.45 -10.28
CA HIS A 131 -14.64 0.16 -9.26
C HIS A 131 -14.69 -1.34 -8.91
N ASP A 132 -13.62 -2.06 -9.18
CA ASP A 132 -13.40 -3.40 -8.65
C ASP A 132 -13.05 -3.30 -7.16
N ARG A 133 -14.01 -3.67 -6.31
CA ARG A 133 -13.92 -3.63 -4.84
C ARG A 133 -13.03 -4.75 -4.27
N ARG A 134 -12.53 -5.67 -5.10
CA ARG A 134 -11.61 -6.75 -4.71
C ARG A 134 -12.12 -7.65 -3.59
N ILE A 135 -13.44 -7.84 -3.47
CA ILE A 135 -14.05 -8.64 -2.40
C ILE A 135 -13.46 -10.06 -2.35
N HIS A 136 -13.16 -10.66 -3.51
CA HIS A 136 -12.54 -11.99 -3.61
C HIS A 136 -11.12 -12.06 -3.04
N VAL A 137 -10.40 -10.94 -2.97
CA VAL A 137 -9.05 -10.85 -2.39
C VAL A 137 -9.13 -10.44 -0.92
N LEU A 138 -9.99 -9.47 -0.61
CA LEU A 138 -10.14 -8.90 0.74
C LEU A 138 -10.94 -9.81 1.68
N GLY A 139 -11.66 -10.80 1.13
CA GLY A 139 -12.38 -11.82 1.89
C GLY A 139 -13.80 -11.43 2.30
N GLY A 140 -14.22 -10.17 2.15
CA GLY A 140 -15.56 -9.74 2.54
C GLY A 140 -15.87 -8.28 2.27
N GLU A 141 -17.17 -7.96 2.37
CA GLU A 141 -17.74 -6.63 2.18
C GLU A 141 -17.23 -5.61 3.21
N ALA A 142 -17.12 -6.02 4.48
CA ALA A 142 -16.62 -5.15 5.55
C ALA A 142 -15.17 -4.73 5.31
N ALA A 143 -14.32 -5.65 4.86
CA ALA A 143 -12.91 -5.37 4.54
C ALA A 143 -12.78 -4.42 3.32
N ALA A 144 -13.62 -4.60 2.29
CA ALA A 144 -13.67 -3.71 1.15
C ALA A 144 -14.13 -2.29 1.54
N ALA A 145 -15.22 -2.18 2.31
CA ALA A 145 -15.73 -0.90 2.79
C ALA A 145 -14.71 -0.15 3.68
N LEU A 146 -13.98 -0.88 4.53
CA LEU A 146 -12.94 -0.30 5.37
C LEU A 146 -11.78 0.24 4.54
N LEU A 147 -11.37 -0.46 3.48
CA LEU A 147 -10.31 -0.01 2.59
C LEU A 147 -10.73 1.22 1.76
N GLU A 148 -11.97 1.22 1.26
CA GLU A 148 -12.54 2.37 0.56
C GLU A 148 -12.60 3.63 1.45
N ALA A 149 -12.99 3.46 2.71
CA ALA A 149 -12.98 4.54 3.70
C ALA A 149 -11.55 5.05 3.95
N PHE A 150 -10.59 4.14 4.12
CA PHE A 150 -9.18 4.50 4.28
C PHE A 150 -8.63 5.29 3.09
N TYR A 151 -8.90 4.86 1.86
CA TYR A 151 -8.45 5.61 0.69
C TYR A 151 -9.08 6.98 0.58
N HIS A 152 -10.38 7.08 0.88
CA HIS A 152 -11.08 8.36 0.88
C HIS A 152 -10.51 9.33 1.93
N GLU A 153 -10.36 8.86 3.18
CA GLU A 153 -9.88 9.67 4.30
C GLU A 153 -8.40 10.06 4.18
N THR A 154 -7.60 9.32 3.41
CA THR A 154 -6.16 9.60 3.21
C THR A 154 -5.85 10.42 1.96
N ASN A 155 -6.85 10.91 1.22
CA ASN A 155 -6.60 11.75 0.03
C ASN A 155 -5.76 12.99 0.34
N GLU A 156 -6.19 13.81 1.31
CA GLU A 156 -5.49 15.05 1.67
C GLU A 156 -4.06 14.77 2.14
N LEU A 157 -3.88 13.75 2.98
CA LEU A 157 -2.56 13.34 3.44
C LEU A 157 -1.64 12.95 2.26
N VAL A 158 -2.15 12.23 1.26
CA VAL A 158 -1.38 11.95 0.04
C VAL A 158 -1.03 13.23 -0.72
N PHE A 159 -1.96 14.17 -0.86
CA PHE A 159 -1.69 15.44 -1.54
C PHE A 159 -0.62 16.27 -0.82
N GLU A 160 -0.70 16.40 0.49
CA GLU A 160 0.29 17.13 1.29
C GLU A 160 1.68 16.49 1.21
N MET A 161 1.76 15.16 1.27
CA MET A 161 3.02 14.44 1.12
C MET A 161 3.63 14.61 -0.27
N LEU A 162 2.81 14.56 -1.32
CA LEU A 162 3.27 14.77 -2.69
C LEU A 162 3.71 16.22 -2.93
N ASP A 163 3.05 17.22 -2.33
CA ASP A 163 3.50 18.61 -2.37
C ASP A 163 4.89 18.77 -1.72
N GLN A 164 5.14 18.10 -0.59
CA GLN A 164 6.46 18.09 0.04
C GLN A 164 7.51 17.43 -0.86
N VAL A 165 7.16 16.32 -1.51
CA VAL A 165 8.05 15.64 -2.47
C VAL A 165 8.38 16.54 -3.65
N ARG A 166 7.37 17.21 -4.23
CA ARG A 166 7.53 18.22 -5.29
C ARG A 166 8.43 19.38 -4.83
N ALA A 167 8.32 19.79 -3.57
CA ALA A 167 9.18 20.81 -2.96
C ALA A 167 10.60 20.32 -2.62
N GLY A 168 10.96 19.07 -2.96
CA GLY A 168 12.31 18.51 -2.82
C GLY A 168 12.51 17.61 -1.61
N ARG A 169 11.47 17.30 -0.83
CA ARG A 169 11.57 16.29 0.24
C ARG A 169 11.81 14.91 -0.36
N SER A 170 12.67 14.12 0.26
CA SER A 170 12.88 12.73 -0.13
C SER A 170 11.61 11.88 0.11
N ARG A 171 11.03 11.34 -0.97
CA ARG A 171 9.91 10.38 -0.92
C ARG A 171 10.28 9.12 -0.12
N VAL A 172 11.49 8.60 -0.35
CA VAL A 172 12.01 7.40 0.34
C VAL A 172 12.24 7.69 1.82
N GLY A 173 12.72 8.89 2.16
CA GLY A 173 12.86 9.32 3.56
C GLY A 173 11.50 9.41 4.26
N LEU A 174 10.52 10.06 3.64
CA LEU A 174 9.15 10.12 4.16
C LEU A 174 8.56 8.72 4.36
N ALA A 175 8.72 7.83 3.39
CA ALA A 175 8.28 6.44 3.51
C ALA A 175 8.95 5.70 4.68
N ALA A 176 10.25 5.92 4.89
CA ALA A 176 10.96 5.35 6.03
C ALA A 176 10.39 5.82 7.37
N ASP A 177 10.05 7.10 7.49
CA ASP A 177 9.45 7.66 8.70
C ASP A 177 8.10 7.01 9.02
N LEU A 178 7.23 6.86 8.01
CA LEU A 178 5.93 6.20 8.17
C LEU A 178 6.09 4.70 8.51
N MET A 179 7.08 4.02 7.92
CA MET A 179 7.39 2.62 8.23
C MET A 179 7.85 2.49 9.69
N ILE A 180 8.86 3.24 10.12
CA ILE A 180 9.37 3.20 11.50
C ILE A 180 8.23 3.49 12.50
N ALA A 181 7.45 4.54 12.26
CA ALA A 181 6.32 4.90 13.11
C ALA A 181 5.26 3.78 13.20
N THR A 182 4.94 3.15 12.08
CA THR A 182 3.95 2.06 12.02
C THR A 182 4.43 0.84 12.80
N ALA A 183 5.67 0.39 12.59
CA ALA A 183 6.23 -0.75 13.31
C ALA A 183 6.35 -0.50 14.82
N HIS A 184 6.63 0.75 15.22
CA HIS A 184 6.71 1.11 16.63
C HIS A 184 5.34 1.18 17.31
N ALA A 185 4.35 1.82 16.66
CA ALA A 185 3.08 2.17 17.30
C ALA A 185 1.99 1.09 17.22
N MET A 186 2.06 0.17 16.26
CA MET A 186 0.94 -0.75 15.94
C MET A 186 1.09 -2.16 16.52
N TRP A 187 2.26 -2.50 17.05
CA TRP A 187 2.57 -3.72 17.80
C TRP A 187 3.70 -3.40 18.76
N PRO A 188 3.70 -3.89 20.03
CA PRO A 188 4.24 -3.26 21.27
C PRO A 188 5.60 -2.53 21.31
N GLY A 189 6.34 -2.49 20.22
CA GLY A 189 7.55 -1.73 20.01
C GLY A 189 8.17 -2.08 18.67
N ILE A 190 9.10 -1.25 18.20
CA ILE A 190 9.78 -1.51 16.92
C ILE A 190 10.72 -2.71 17.01
N ASP A 191 11.23 -3.00 18.21
CA ASP A 191 11.99 -4.19 18.59
C ASP A 191 11.20 -5.51 18.38
N ARG A 192 9.89 -5.43 18.13
CA ARG A 192 9.07 -6.53 17.64
C ARG A 192 8.56 -6.28 16.23
N GLY A 193 8.04 -5.09 15.94
CA GLY A 193 7.46 -4.74 14.64
C GLY A 193 8.41 -4.97 13.45
N PHE A 194 9.71 -4.77 13.65
CA PHE A 194 10.72 -4.89 12.59
C PHE A 194 10.84 -6.29 11.99
N ILE A 195 10.41 -7.36 12.69
CA ILE A 195 10.49 -8.74 12.16
C ILE A 195 9.66 -8.92 10.89
N SER A 196 8.58 -8.15 10.75
CA SER A 196 7.82 -8.11 9.50
C SER A 196 8.63 -7.46 8.37
N TYR A 197 9.43 -6.44 8.65
CA TYR A 197 10.32 -5.86 7.64
C TYR A 197 11.41 -6.82 7.21
N ARG A 198 12.06 -7.53 8.14
CA ARG A 198 13.01 -8.59 7.77
C ARG A 198 12.35 -9.65 6.90
N SER A 199 11.14 -10.11 7.27
CA SER A 199 10.38 -11.08 6.46
C SER A 199 10.11 -10.59 5.04
N HIS A 200 9.62 -9.35 4.87
CA HIS A 200 9.35 -8.81 3.53
C HIS A 200 10.63 -8.62 2.71
N ALA A 201 11.71 -8.16 3.33
CA ALA A 201 13.01 -7.99 2.68
C ALA A 201 13.58 -9.34 2.21
N GLU A 202 13.67 -10.34 3.09
CA GLU A 202 14.18 -11.66 2.73
C GLU A 202 13.26 -12.35 1.69
N GLY A 203 11.95 -12.16 1.79
CA GLY A 203 11.01 -12.66 0.78
C GLY A 203 11.24 -12.05 -0.60
N PHE A 204 11.65 -10.78 -0.67
CA PHE A 204 12.01 -10.16 -1.94
C PHE A 204 13.39 -10.65 -2.43
N ILE A 205 14.37 -10.76 -1.54
CA ILE A 205 15.73 -11.19 -1.86
C ILE A 205 15.74 -12.60 -2.47
N VAL A 206 15.05 -13.57 -1.87
CA VAL A 206 15.07 -14.97 -2.37
C VAL A 206 14.39 -15.16 -3.71
N ARG A 207 13.56 -14.21 -4.16
CA ARG A 207 12.91 -14.22 -5.48
C ARG A 207 13.73 -13.50 -6.54
N ALA A 208 14.87 -12.90 -6.19
CA ALA A 208 15.78 -12.32 -7.15
C ALA A 208 16.48 -13.43 -7.97
N PRO A 209 16.88 -13.17 -9.23
CA PRO A 209 17.65 -14.13 -10.01
C PRO A 209 18.97 -14.57 -9.34
N ASP A 210 19.59 -13.66 -8.58
CA ASP A 210 20.73 -13.93 -7.72
C ASP A 210 20.45 -13.40 -6.30
N PRO A 211 19.95 -14.26 -5.38
CA PRO A 211 19.65 -13.87 -4.01
C PRO A 211 20.88 -13.43 -3.21
N ALA A 212 22.06 -13.98 -3.49
CA ALA A 212 23.27 -13.66 -2.76
C ALA A 212 23.76 -12.24 -3.11
N ALA A 213 23.87 -11.93 -4.40
CA ALA A 213 24.24 -10.59 -4.86
C ALA A 213 23.20 -9.54 -4.43
N ARG A 214 21.90 -9.88 -4.46
CA ARG A 214 20.84 -8.99 -3.99
C ARG A 214 20.97 -8.67 -2.50
N ARG A 215 21.28 -9.66 -1.66
CA ARG A 215 21.49 -9.45 -0.22
C ARG A 215 22.71 -8.59 0.05
N GLU A 216 23.84 -8.89 -0.60
CA GLU A 216 25.06 -8.09 -0.47
C GLU A 216 24.82 -6.64 -0.87
N PHE A 217 24.08 -6.40 -1.95
CA PHE A 217 23.66 -5.04 -2.33
C PHE A 217 22.90 -4.34 -1.19
N CYS A 218 21.89 -4.98 -0.60
CA CYS A 218 21.11 -4.38 0.49
C CYS A 218 21.99 -4.06 1.72
N VAL A 219 22.90 -4.96 2.10
CA VAL A 219 23.86 -4.76 3.20
C VAL A 219 24.79 -3.59 2.92
N GLN A 220 25.29 -3.45 1.68
CA GLN A 220 26.11 -2.31 1.28
C GLN A 220 25.34 -1.00 1.35
N GLN A 221 24.08 -0.99 0.89
CA GLN A 221 23.21 0.19 1.02
C GLN A 221 23.01 0.58 2.49
N TYR A 222 22.81 -0.38 3.39
CA TYR A 222 22.70 -0.12 4.82
C TYR A 222 23.99 0.49 5.39
N ARG A 223 25.14 -0.16 5.16
CA ARG A 223 26.45 0.33 5.65
C ARG A 223 26.75 1.76 5.23
N SER A 224 26.36 2.14 4.01
CA SER A 224 26.57 3.50 3.50
C SER A 224 25.69 4.57 4.17
N GLN A 225 24.61 4.17 4.86
CA GLN A 225 23.58 5.06 5.40
C GLN A 225 23.27 4.82 6.89
N ALA A 226 23.98 3.91 7.56
CA ALA A 226 23.66 3.43 8.90
C ALA A 226 23.50 4.57 9.93
N ALA A 227 24.42 5.55 9.94
CA ALA A 227 24.36 6.69 10.86
C ALA A 227 23.09 7.54 10.66
N VAL A 228 22.75 7.84 9.41
CA VAL A 228 21.55 8.64 9.06
C VAL A 228 20.27 7.88 9.36
N LEU A 229 20.25 6.56 9.09
CA LEU A 229 19.11 5.71 9.42
C LEU A 229 18.91 5.56 10.92
N ARG A 230 19.98 5.47 11.70
CA ARG A 230 19.91 5.43 13.17
C ARG A 230 19.39 6.73 13.75
N GLU A 231 19.86 7.89 13.27
CA GLU A 231 19.36 9.19 13.69
C GLU A 231 17.87 9.35 13.37
N ARG A 232 17.47 8.97 12.15
CA ARG A 232 16.07 8.97 11.72
C ARG A 232 15.21 8.02 12.56
N LEU A 233 15.69 6.81 12.83
CA LEU A 233 15.03 5.84 13.71
C LEU A 233 14.72 6.48 15.06
N VAL A 234 15.74 7.01 15.75
CA VAL A 234 15.57 7.63 17.06
C VAL A 234 14.59 8.81 17.00
N GLY A 235 14.74 9.72 16.01
CA GLY A 235 13.86 10.88 15.89
C GLY A 235 12.38 10.52 15.70
N VAL A 236 12.09 9.47 14.92
CA VAL A 236 10.71 8.99 14.73
C VAL A 236 10.17 8.34 16.00
N LEU A 237 10.98 7.54 16.70
CA LEU A 237 10.57 6.92 17.98
C LEU A 237 10.24 7.99 19.04
N ASP A 238 11.09 9.01 19.17
CA ASP A 238 10.87 10.12 20.10
C ASP A 238 9.62 10.94 19.75
N CYS A 239 9.35 11.12 18.45
CA CYS A 239 8.14 11.78 17.96
C CYS A 239 6.88 10.99 18.34
N VAL A 240 6.87 9.67 18.13
CA VAL A 240 5.73 8.81 18.51
C VAL A 240 5.53 8.76 20.02
N ALA A 241 6.61 8.81 20.82
CA ALA A 241 6.54 8.86 22.28
C ALA A 241 6.09 10.22 22.84
N GLY A 242 5.98 11.26 22.00
CA GLY A 242 5.59 12.61 22.41
C GLY A 242 6.68 13.41 23.12
N GLY A 243 7.93 12.95 23.07
CA GLY A 243 9.08 13.56 23.77
C GLY A 243 10.08 14.28 22.86
N GLY A 244 9.92 14.20 21.53
CA GLY A 244 10.92 14.65 20.55
C GLY A 244 10.50 15.80 19.64
N THR A 245 11.35 16.05 18.64
CA THR A 245 11.06 16.97 17.52
C THR A 245 9.92 16.41 16.69
N ASP A 246 9.00 17.29 16.26
CA ASP A 246 7.92 16.90 15.36
C ASP A 246 8.48 16.41 14.02
N VAL A 247 8.24 15.13 13.70
CA VAL A 247 8.58 14.56 12.40
C VAL A 247 7.34 14.67 11.51
N PRO A 248 7.42 15.38 10.38
CA PRO A 248 6.25 15.65 9.54
C PRO A 248 5.44 14.38 9.22
N PHE A 249 4.12 14.49 9.37
CA PHE A 249 3.13 13.45 9.13
C PHE A 249 3.14 12.24 10.08
N VAL A 250 4.17 12.05 10.92
CA VAL A 250 4.27 10.84 11.78
C VAL A 250 3.14 10.76 12.81
N ALA A 251 2.92 11.82 13.59
CA ALA A 251 1.90 11.83 14.63
C ALA A 251 0.49 11.68 14.04
N GLU A 252 0.22 12.39 12.93
CA GLU A 252 -1.05 12.30 12.21
C GLU A 252 -1.28 10.89 11.64
N TRP A 253 -0.26 10.31 11.02
CA TRP A 253 -0.31 8.97 10.45
C TRP A 253 -0.59 7.91 11.51
N VAL A 254 0.12 7.95 12.64
CA VAL A 254 -0.09 6.99 13.75
C VAL A 254 -1.52 7.10 14.30
N ARG A 255 -2.03 8.31 14.49
CA ARG A 255 -3.41 8.54 14.95
C ARG A 255 -4.44 7.99 13.95
N LEU A 256 -4.25 8.26 12.66
CA LEU A 256 -5.15 7.79 11.60
C LEU A 256 -5.14 6.26 11.52
N LEU A 257 -3.95 5.65 11.42
CA LEU A 257 -3.82 4.21 11.27
C LEU A 257 -4.28 3.46 12.52
N GLY A 258 -4.05 4.02 13.71
CA GLY A 258 -4.56 3.49 14.98
C GLY A 258 -6.09 3.40 14.98
N ARG A 259 -6.80 4.43 14.49
CA ARG A 259 -8.27 4.40 14.36
C ARG A 259 -8.72 3.26 13.44
N PHE A 260 -8.10 3.11 12.26
CA PHE A 260 -8.44 2.04 11.32
C PHE A 260 -8.14 0.65 11.91
N ARG A 261 -7.03 0.50 12.63
CA ARG A 261 -6.69 -0.74 13.35
C ARG A 261 -7.76 -1.08 14.39
N SER A 262 -8.18 -0.12 15.21
CA SER A 262 -9.24 -0.33 16.21
C SER A 262 -10.58 -0.72 15.56
N THR A 263 -10.89 -0.22 14.36
CA THR A 263 -12.07 -0.66 13.59
C THR A 263 -11.89 -2.06 13.00
N ALA A 264 -10.68 -2.43 12.60
CA ALA A 264 -10.37 -3.74 12.00
C ALA A 264 -10.33 -4.88 13.03
N GLU A 265 -9.88 -4.61 14.26
CA GLU A 265 -9.75 -5.60 15.34
C GLU A 265 -11.00 -6.50 15.56
N PRO A 266 -12.22 -5.96 15.72
CA PRO A 266 -13.41 -6.80 15.86
C PRO A 266 -13.71 -7.62 14.60
N LEU A 267 -13.46 -7.07 13.40
CA LEU A 267 -13.67 -7.78 12.13
C LEU A 267 -12.66 -8.92 11.93
N ILE A 268 -11.43 -8.74 12.41
CA ILE A 268 -10.40 -9.79 12.45
C ILE A 268 -10.84 -10.88 13.43
N GLY A 269 -11.32 -10.49 14.62
CA GLY A 269 -11.79 -11.42 15.64
C GLY A 269 -13.01 -12.25 15.21
N SER A 270 -13.93 -11.67 14.43
CA SER A 270 -15.10 -12.38 13.88
C SER A 270 -14.79 -13.20 12.63
N GLY A 271 -13.65 -12.94 11.96
CA GLY A 271 -13.27 -13.57 10.70
C GLY A 271 -13.83 -12.87 9.45
N GLU A 272 -14.59 -11.79 9.60
CA GLU A 272 -15.10 -10.96 8.49
C GLU A 272 -13.98 -10.21 7.75
N LEU A 273 -12.85 -9.97 8.43
CA LEU A 273 -11.59 -9.57 7.82
C LEU A 273 -10.59 -10.70 8.02
N SER A 274 -10.26 -11.40 6.94
CA SER A 274 -9.32 -12.52 6.97
C SER A 274 -8.12 -12.27 6.07
N PHE A 275 -6.93 -12.60 6.58
CA PHE A 275 -5.70 -12.60 5.79
C PHE A 275 -5.53 -13.87 4.95
N ALA A 276 -6.42 -14.86 5.10
CA ALA A 276 -6.41 -16.09 4.33
C ALA A 276 -6.82 -15.86 2.87
N GLY A 277 -7.73 -14.90 2.60
CA GLY A 277 -8.18 -14.55 1.26
C GLY A 277 -7.06 -14.04 0.35
N ALA A 278 -6.01 -13.42 0.91
CA ALA A 278 -4.80 -13.00 0.19
C ALA A 278 -3.86 -14.16 -0.19
N VAL A 279 -4.10 -15.37 0.33
CA VAL A 279 -3.32 -16.60 0.05
C VAL A 279 -4.05 -17.44 -0.98
N ALA A 280 -3.45 -17.68 -2.15
CA ALA A 280 -4.16 -18.38 -3.23
C ALA A 280 -4.49 -19.81 -2.78
N PRO A 281 -5.61 -20.42 -3.20
CA PRO A 281 -5.90 -21.82 -2.87
C PRO A 281 -4.79 -22.78 -3.33
N ASP A 282 -4.09 -22.43 -4.42
CA ASP A 282 -2.92 -23.14 -4.95
C ASP A 282 -1.61 -22.69 -4.30
N ALA A 283 -1.63 -21.55 -3.59
CA ALA A 283 -0.57 -21.18 -2.66
C ALA A 283 -0.84 -21.92 -1.34
N ALA A 284 -0.57 -23.22 -1.36
CA ALA A 284 -0.01 -23.83 -0.17
C ALA A 284 1.10 -22.88 0.30
N GLN A 285 0.90 -22.28 1.47
CA GLN A 285 1.83 -21.38 2.14
C GLN A 285 3.14 -22.08 2.56
N SER A 286 3.51 -23.17 1.88
CA SER A 286 4.83 -23.74 1.94
C SER A 286 5.68 -22.85 1.05
N TRP A 287 6.56 -22.07 1.67
CA TRP A 287 7.69 -21.53 0.95
C TRP A 287 8.34 -22.68 0.21
N ASP A 288 8.56 -22.50 -1.10
CA ASP A 288 9.28 -23.47 -1.91
C ASP A 288 10.56 -23.86 -1.16
N PRO A 289 10.84 -25.16 -0.91
CA PRO A 289 12.05 -25.60 -0.25
C PRO A 289 13.31 -24.94 -0.81
N GLY A 290 13.39 -24.72 -2.13
CA GLY A 290 14.51 -24.00 -2.75
C GLY A 290 14.62 -22.53 -2.32
N MET A 291 13.50 -21.85 -2.06
CA MET A 291 13.53 -20.48 -1.50
C MET A 291 13.96 -20.48 -0.03
N LEU A 292 13.54 -21.48 0.75
CA LEU A 292 13.92 -21.60 2.17
C LEU A 292 15.42 -21.83 2.37
N GLU A 293 16.06 -22.55 1.44
CA GLU A 293 17.52 -22.72 1.44
C GLU A 293 18.26 -21.38 1.44
N HIS A 294 17.70 -20.39 0.74
CA HIS A 294 18.28 -19.06 0.58
C HIS A 294 17.85 -18.03 1.64
N SER A 295 17.00 -18.39 2.60
CA SER A 295 16.56 -17.47 3.67
C SER A 295 16.55 -18.17 5.03
N THR A 296 17.61 -17.96 5.81
CA THR A 296 17.69 -18.41 7.21
C THR A 296 16.51 -17.94 8.05
N PHE A 297 16.09 -16.69 7.91
CA PHE A 297 14.94 -16.13 8.64
C PHE A 297 13.67 -16.96 8.44
N HIS A 298 13.24 -17.16 7.18
CA HIS A 298 12.02 -17.92 6.88
C HIS A 298 12.12 -19.41 7.23
N ARG A 299 13.31 -20.01 7.11
CA ARG A 299 13.55 -21.39 7.55
C ARG A 299 13.39 -21.53 9.06
N LEU A 300 13.90 -20.59 9.86
CA LEU A 300 13.71 -20.59 11.31
C LEU A 300 12.24 -20.31 11.68
N LEU A 301 11.62 -19.32 11.03
CA LEU A 301 10.23 -18.92 11.29
C LEU A 301 9.21 -20.05 11.03
N GLN A 302 9.45 -20.88 10.01
CA GLN A 302 8.55 -21.98 9.61
C GLN A 302 8.99 -23.37 10.09
N GLY A 303 10.25 -23.52 10.53
CA GLY A 303 10.79 -24.79 10.97
C GLY A 303 10.17 -25.26 12.29
N ASP A 304 10.59 -26.45 12.73
CA ASP A 304 10.19 -27.00 14.02
C ASP A 304 10.60 -26.05 15.16
N GLY A 305 9.63 -25.65 16.00
CA GLY A 305 9.84 -24.65 17.05
C GLY A 305 9.76 -23.19 16.56
N GLY A 306 9.54 -22.95 15.27
CA GLY A 306 9.38 -21.62 14.70
C GLY A 306 8.06 -20.94 15.07
N ARG A 307 8.06 -19.62 15.07
CA ARG A 307 6.95 -18.80 15.61
C ARG A 307 5.81 -18.48 14.63
N MET A 308 5.85 -18.98 13.40
CA MET A 308 4.84 -18.61 12.38
C MET A 308 3.41 -18.90 12.84
N ALA A 309 3.16 -20.10 13.37
CA ALA A 309 1.82 -20.51 13.78
C ALA A 309 1.29 -19.69 14.95
N ASP A 310 2.17 -19.25 15.86
CA ASP A 310 1.80 -18.41 17.01
C ASP A 310 1.50 -16.99 16.56
N LEU A 311 2.34 -16.41 15.69
CA LEU A 311 2.11 -15.08 15.12
C LEU A 311 0.78 -15.04 14.33
N GLN A 312 0.46 -16.09 13.56
CA GLN A 312 -0.79 -16.17 12.82
C GLN A 312 -2.04 -16.24 13.71
N ARG A 313 -1.89 -16.58 14.99
CA ARG A 313 -2.98 -16.63 15.97
C ARG A 313 -2.98 -15.44 16.95
N ASP A 314 -1.88 -14.69 17.05
CA ASP A 314 -1.78 -13.51 17.91
C ASP A 314 -2.66 -12.36 17.37
N PRO A 315 -3.73 -11.96 18.09
CA PRO A 315 -4.61 -10.87 17.65
C PRO A 315 -3.88 -9.53 17.50
N GLY A 316 -2.88 -9.26 18.35
CA GLY A 316 -2.07 -8.05 18.28
C GLY A 316 -1.22 -8.02 17.00
N PHE A 317 -0.65 -9.16 16.62
CA PHE A 317 0.10 -9.30 15.37
C PHE A 317 -0.81 -9.20 14.14
N LEU A 318 -2.02 -9.76 14.19
CA LEU A 318 -3.00 -9.63 13.11
C LEU A 318 -3.44 -8.17 12.91
N GLY A 319 -3.70 -7.43 13.99
CA GLY A 319 -3.97 -6.00 13.93
C GLY A 319 -2.79 -5.20 13.38
N PHE A 320 -1.56 -5.58 13.73
CA PHE A 320 -0.35 -5.00 13.13
C PHE A 320 -0.22 -5.31 11.63
N ARG A 321 -0.47 -6.56 11.22
CA ARG A 321 -0.43 -6.98 9.82
C ARG A 321 -1.45 -6.21 8.97
N PHE A 322 -2.64 -5.95 9.51
CA PHE A 322 -3.60 -5.03 8.90
C PHE A 322 -3.00 -3.64 8.69
N ALA A 323 -2.48 -3.02 9.76
CA ALA A 323 -1.90 -1.69 9.72
C ALA A 323 -0.74 -1.59 8.73
N LEU A 324 0.13 -2.61 8.69
CA LEU A 324 1.26 -2.71 7.78
C LEU A 324 0.84 -2.80 6.31
N ASN A 325 -0.22 -3.55 6.01
CA ASN A 325 -0.75 -3.61 4.64
C ASN A 325 -1.30 -2.25 4.20
N TYR A 326 -2.03 -1.55 5.08
CA TYR A 326 -2.59 -0.23 4.78
C TYR A 326 -1.50 0.83 4.62
N LEU A 327 -0.42 0.76 5.39
CA LEU A 327 0.81 1.51 5.15
C LEU A 327 1.31 1.28 3.72
N TYR A 328 1.51 0.03 3.30
CA TYR A 328 2.06 -0.25 1.97
C TYR A 328 1.16 0.23 0.82
N LEU A 329 -0.17 0.14 0.98
CA LEU A 329 -1.12 0.72 0.04
C LEU A 329 -0.99 2.24 -0.03
N HIS A 330 -0.80 2.90 1.11
CA HIS A 330 -0.57 4.34 1.18
C HIS A 330 0.78 4.75 0.54
N LEU A 331 1.86 4.00 0.82
CA LEU A 331 3.18 4.21 0.20
C LEU A 331 3.11 4.10 -1.33
N ASN A 332 2.31 3.16 -1.86
CA ASN A 332 2.07 3.08 -3.29
C ASN A 332 1.36 4.33 -3.85
N ARG A 333 0.39 4.90 -3.12
CA ARG A 333 -0.33 6.12 -3.56
C ARG A 333 0.58 7.34 -3.66
N ILE A 334 1.54 7.49 -2.75
CA ILE A 334 2.57 8.54 -2.81
C ILE A 334 3.71 8.23 -3.79
N GLY A 335 3.66 7.09 -4.48
CA GLY A 335 4.59 6.76 -5.56
C GLY A 335 5.84 6.02 -5.16
N LEU A 336 5.87 5.40 -3.97
CA LEU A 336 6.97 4.51 -3.61
C LEU A 336 6.90 3.23 -4.43
N LEU A 337 8.01 2.89 -5.09
CA LEU A 337 8.10 1.68 -5.89
C LEU A 337 8.22 0.45 -4.99
N PRO A 338 7.71 -0.72 -5.41
CA PRO A 338 7.86 -1.96 -4.63
C PRO A 338 9.31 -2.28 -4.29
N VAL A 339 10.24 -2.05 -5.22
CA VAL A 339 11.69 -2.29 -5.01
C VAL A 339 12.29 -1.38 -3.95
N GLU A 340 11.86 -0.11 -3.89
CA GLU A 340 12.29 0.85 -2.86
C GLU A 340 11.73 0.46 -1.50
N ARG A 341 10.46 0.06 -1.44
CA ARG A 341 9.84 -0.46 -0.21
C ARG A 341 10.60 -1.66 0.35
N PHE A 342 10.93 -2.63 -0.49
CA PHE A 342 11.63 -3.83 -0.03
C PHE A 342 13.07 -3.52 0.42
N LEU A 343 13.75 -2.58 -0.23
CA LEU A 343 15.02 -2.07 0.25
C LEU A 343 14.85 -1.38 1.62
N LEU A 344 13.89 -0.48 1.78
CA LEU A 344 13.59 0.17 3.06
C LEU A 344 13.29 -0.84 4.18
N CYS A 345 12.55 -1.92 3.89
CA CYS A 345 12.34 -3.00 4.85
C CYS A 345 13.67 -3.58 5.36
N HIS A 346 14.63 -3.82 4.46
CA HIS A 346 15.95 -4.32 4.84
C HIS A 346 16.72 -3.28 5.67
N LEU A 347 16.78 -2.04 5.19
CA LEU A 347 17.53 -0.95 5.84
C LEU A 347 17.01 -0.64 7.25
N ILE A 348 15.69 -0.61 7.43
CA ILE A 348 15.06 -0.37 8.73
C ILE A 348 15.29 -1.57 9.66
N ALA A 349 15.18 -2.80 9.16
CA ALA A 349 15.44 -3.98 9.98
C ALA A 349 16.89 -4.01 10.49
N ASP A 350 17.88 -3.75 9.61
CA ASP A 350 19.30 -3.65 10.01
C ASP A 350 19.51 -2.50 11.02
N ALA A 351 18.89 -1.34 10.81
CA ALA A 351 19.00 -0.21 11.74
C ALA A 351 18.46 -0.55 13.14
N VAL A 352 17.38 -1.31 13.23
CA VAL A 352 16.79 -1.76 14.50
C VAL A 352 17.69 -2.81 15.17
N GLU A 353 18.18 -3.80 14.41
CA GLU A 353 19.11 -4.82 14.91
C GLU A 353 20.36 -4.18 15.51
N GLU A 354 20.98 -3.23 14.80
CA GLU A 354 22.16 -2.51 15.28
C GLU A 354 21.86 -1.58 16.47
N HIS A 355 20.72 -0.87 16.44
CA HIS A 355 20.36 0.07 17.50
C HIS A 355 20.12 -0.64 18.85
N TYR A 356 19.40 -1.76 18.84
CA TYR A 356 19.03 -2.50 20.04
C TYR A 356 19.96 -3.67 20.38
N GLY A 357 20.88 -4.05 19.48
CA GLY A 357 21.72 -5.23 19.66
C GLY A 357 20.92 -6.55 19.65
N ILE A 358 19.91 -6.63 18.78
CA ILE A 358 18.99 -7.77 18.65
C ILE A 358 19.10 -8.40 17.25
N SER A 359 18.53 -9.60 17.07
CA SER A 359 18.54 -10.35 15.81
C SER A 359 17.13 -10.82 15.46
N ALA A 360 16.68 -10.53 14.23
CA ALA A 360 15.41 -11.03 13.73
C ALA A 360 15.39 -12.56 13.65
N ASN A 361 16.53 -13.19 13.37
CA ASN A 361 16.66 -14.65 13.33
C ASN A 361 16.44 -15.23 14.74
N ASP A 362 17.02 -14.62 15.76
CA ASP A 362 16.91 -15.10 17.15
C ASP A 362 15.46 -14.97 17.64
N PHE A 363 14.79 -13.88 17.25
CA PHE A 363 13.39 -13.65 17.58
C PHE A 363 12.46 -14.74 17.03
N VAL A 364 12.72 -15.26 15.82
CA VAL A 364 11.86 -16.25 15.16
C VAL A 364 12.26 -17.71 15.39
N ALA A 365 13.48 -17.94 15.89
CA ALA A 365 14.00 -19.27 16.25
C ALA A 365 13.60 -19.73 17.67
N SER A 366 13.07 -18.81 18.49
CA SER A 366 12.78 -19.04 19.91
C SER A 366 11.38 -19.55 20.19
#